data_AF-A0A931ZYL4-F1
#
_entry.id   AF-A0A931ZYL4-F1
#
_cell.length_a   1.000
_cell.length_b   1.000
_cell.length_c   1.000
_cell.angle_alpha   90.00
_cell.angle_beta   90.00
_cell.angle_gamma   90.00
#
_symmetry.space_group_name_H-M   'P 1'
#
loop_
_entity.id
_entity.type
_entity.pdbx_description
1 polymer ?
#
loop_
_entity_poly.entity_id
_entity_poly.type
_entity_poly.pdbx_seq_one_letter_code
_entity_poly.pdbx_strand_id
1 'polypeptide(L)'
;MKKFILLILFLFTVLFFSSSKVNAQTGADCSYKNYEWESYRCFEVFNSCQKACSDKAKGSYLDEVSPADKYNACMKASDCHGKTQACRDQAWADYQACKNADKNEEKTPKEAAKKETATDFVEFINGLPYILLNPKVETVKVTYLDSENNGQLKIATDNDDIPQDIKELFEKFKPMTDEEFKEIWNSRPNDLATDEDRIVEIGTGQDLKKGYWWSSDAGAVISSPSWEDIKFKEPIKNNNTQKILRMVELDQGQLEVKLKDPEPQNKFGVQGDFFDLFVIQTHFWISQSQDKKMAVIGVYEGEVEVKTKDGKTVKVKPNEGKPGVVVVSQKLSPVKLGVVGLVLVVIIGGVVLLLKKRGRKRK
;
A
#
# COMPACT_ATOMS: atom_id res chain seq x y z
N MET A 1 17.56 30.62 -45.44
CA MET A 1 16.96 30.22 -44.13
C MET A 1 15.98 29.04 -44.19
N LYS A 2 14.98 28.98 -45.08
CA LYS A 2 14.00 27.85 -45.12
C LYS A 2 14.60 26.43 -45.33
N LYS A 3 15.77 26.32 -45.98
CA LYS A 3 16.44 25.02 -46.21
C LYS A 3 17.19 24.49 -44.97
N PHE A 4 17.63 25.38 -44.07
CA PHE A 4 18.34 24.98 -42.84
C PHE A 4 17.39 24.47 -41.74
N ILE A 5 16.18 25.00 -41.66
CA ILE A 5 15.19 24.58 -40.65
C ILE A 5 14.75 23.12 -40.88
N LEU A 6 14.63 22.68 -42.13
CA LEU A 6 14.25 21.31 -42.45
C LEU A 6 15.37 20.33 -42.09
N LEU A 7 16.63 20.76 -42.23
CA LEU A 7 17.81 19.95 -41.95
C LEU A 7 18.02 19.79 -40.43
N ILE A 8 17.71 20.83 -39.64
CA ILE A 8 17.73 20.77 -38.17
C ILE A 8 16.59 19.89 -37.63
N LEU A 9 15.38 20.00 -38.20
CA LEU A 9 14.25 19.12 -37.83
C LEU A 9 14.54 17.66 -38.18
N PHE A 10 15.16 17.39 -39.34
CA PHE A 10 15.54 16.05 -39.74
C PHE A 10 16.63 15.47 -38.84
N LEU A 11 17.63 16.28 -38.47
CA LEU A 11 18.68 15.88 -37.51
C LEU A 11 18.09 15.57 -36.13
N PHE A 12 17.15 16.39 -35.65
CA PHE A 12 16.48 16.12 -34.37
C PHE A 12 15.65 14.83 -34.43
N THR A 13 14.92 14.57 -35.52
CA THR A 13 14.15 13.32 -35.64
C THR A 13 15.05 12.09 -35.76
N VAL A 14 16.16 12.17 -36.50
CA VAL A 14 17.10 11.04 -36.62
C VAL A 14 17.80 10.79 -35.27
N LEU A 15 18.21 11.83 -34.54
CA LEU A 15 18.77 11.66 -33.19
C LEU A 15 17.75 11.10 -32.19
N PHE A 16 16.46 11.45 -32.31
CA PHE A 16 15.40 10.96 -31.43
C PHE A 16 14.96 9.53 -31.75
N PHE A 17 15.02 9.09 -33.02
CA PHE A 17 14.57 7.77 -33.45
C PHE A 17 15.71 6.75 -33.66
N SER A 18 16.97 7.18 -33.75
CA SER A 18 18.14 6.29 -33.88
C SER A 18 18.79 5.92 -32.54
N SER A 19 18.13 6.20 -31.41
CA SER A 19 18.45 5.54 -30.15
C SER A 19 17.92 4.11 -30.18
N SER A 20 18.71 3.22 -30.77
CA SER A 20 18.46 1.79 -30.87
C SER A 20 18.07 1.19 -29.52
N LYS A 21 16.89 0.56 -29.46
CA LYS A 21 16.56 -0.43 -28.42
C LYS A 21 17.47 -1.65 -28.60
N VAL A 22 18.66 -1.58 -28.05
CA VAL A 22 19.40 -2.78 -27.64
C VAL A 22 18.73 -3.24 -26.35
N ASN A 23 18.18 -4.46 -26.32
CA ASN A 23 17.84 -5.14 -25.06
C ASN A 23 19.18 -5.47 -24.36
N ALA A 24 19.86 -4.44 -23.86
CA ALA A 24 20.74 -4.61 -22.74
C ALA A 24 19.84 -5.12 -21.61
N GLN A 25 20.28 -6.16 -20.92
CA GLN A 25 19.71 -6.51 -19.63
C GLN A 25 20.00 -5.29 -18.75
N THR A 26 19.06 -4.37 -18.70
CA THR A 26 19.23 -3.10 -17.98
C THR A 26 19.33 -3.47 -16.50
N GLY A 27 20.17 -2.81 -15.71
CA GLY A 27 20.29 -3.03 -14.26
C GLY A 27 18.98 -2.99 -13.45
N ALA A 28 17.84 -2.72 -14.09
CA ALA A 28 16.49 -3.05 -13.61
C ALA A 28 16.27 -4.55 -13.32
N ASP A 29 16.91 -5.49 -14.04
CA ASP A 29 16.78 -6.94 -13.77
C ASP A 29 17.59 -7.37 -12.53
N CYS A 30 18.74 -6.74 -12.26
CA CYS A 30 19.50 -6.97 -11.03
C CYS A 30 18.86 -6.31 -9.79
N SER A 31 18.20 -5.15 -9.94
CA SER A 31 17.88 -4.30 -8.78
C SER A 31 16.56 -4.59 -8.07
N TYR A 32 15.56 -5.14 -8.75
CA TYR A 32 14.23 -5.26 -8.15
C TYR A 32 13.84 -6.70 -7.87
N LYS A 33 14.03 -7.59 -8.86
CA LYS A 33 13.44 -8.93 -8.78
C LYS A 33 14.25 -9.92 -7.96
N ASN A 34 15.59 -9.87 -8.03
CA ASN A 34 16.42 -10.86 -7.35
C ASN A 34 16.67 -10.52 -5.88
N TYR A 35 16.97 -9.26 -5.54
CA TYR A 35 17.21 -8.87 -4.15
C TYR A 35 15.94 -8.94 -3.29
N GLU A 36 14.79 -8.43 -3.77
CA GLU A 36 13.54 -8.54 -3.02
C GLU A 36 13.11 -10.01 -2.85
N TRP A 37 13.33 -10.84 -3.87
CA TRP A 37 13.00 -12.27 -3.80
C TRP A 37 13.91 -13.04 -2.82
N GLU A 38 15.22 -12.81 -2.86
CA GLU A 38 16.16 -13.44 -1.92
C GLU A 38 15.95 -12.91 -0.50
N SER A 39 15.66 -11.62 -0.32
CA SER A 39 15.31 -11.05 0.98
C SER A 39 14.02 -11.67 1.55
N TYR A 40 13.00 -11.87 0.71
CA TYR A 40 11.78 -12.58 1.07
C TYR A 40 12.06 -14.05 1.44
N ARG A 41 12.95 -14.72 0.71
CA ARG A 41 13.39 -16.08 1.04
C ARG A 41 14.12 -16.15 2.38
N CYS A 42 14.92 -15.14 2.72
CA CYS A 42 15.55 -15.03 4.04
C CYS A 42 14.53 -14.83 5.17
N PHE A 43 13.43 -14.13 4.88
CA PHE A 43 12.30 -14.03 5.80
C PHE A 43 11.58 -15.36 5.99
N GLU A 44 11.41 -16.17 4.93
CA GLU A 44 10.87 -17.53 5.06
C GLU A 44 11.77 -18.44 5.92
N VAL A 45 13.10 -18.32 5.79
CA VAL A 45 14.06 -19.02 6.67
C VAL A 45 13.85 -18.64 8.14
N PHE A 46 13.66 -17.35 8.42
CA PHE A 46 13.37 -16.88 9.77
C PHE A 46 12.05 -17.45 10.30
N ASN A 47 10.97 -17.35 9.52
CA ASN A 47 9.64 -17.81 9.92
C ASN A 47 9.59 -19.32 10.13
N SER A 48 10.30 -20.09 9.30
CA SER A 48 10.43 -21.53 9.47
C SER A 48 11.15 -21.87 10.78
N CYS A 49 12.23 -21.15 11.09
CA CYS A 49 12.97 -21.30 12.35
C CYS A 49 12.12 -20.93 13.57
N GLN A 50 11.43 -19.79 13.50
CA GLN A 50 10.49 -19.33 14.52
C GLN A 50 9.37 -20.35 14.75
N LYS A 51 8.78 -20.89 13.68
CA LYS A 51 7.73 -21.91 13.78
C LYS A 51 8.25 -23.17 14.44
N ALA A 52 9.42 -23.68 14.03
CA ALA A 52 10.03 -24.84 14.66
C ALA A 52 10.30 -24.61 16.15
N CYS A 53 10.74 -23.41 16.53
CA CYS A 53 10.95 -23.06 17.94
C CYS A 53 9.65 -22.87 18.71
N SER A 54 8.60 -22.34 18.08
CA SER A 54 7.26 -22.27 18.68
C SER A 54 6.69 -23.67 18.92
N ASP A 55 6.84 -24.57 17.95
CA ASP A 55 6.40 -25.96 18.08
C ASP A 55 7.19 -26.71 19.16
N LYS A 56 8.49 -26.46 19.28
CA LYS A 56 9.33 -27.01 20.36
C LYS A 56 9.03 -26.43 21.74
N ALA A 57 8.51 -25.20 21.78
CA ALA A 57 8.12 -24.52 23.01
C ALA A 57 6.75 -24.98 23.54
N LYS A 58 5.95 -25.69 22.75
CA LYS A 58 4.68 -26.26 23.19
C LYS A 58 4.94 -27.32 24.28
N GLY A 59 4.47 -27.04 25.47
CA GLY A 59 4.54 -27.90 26.65
C GLY A 59 3.40 -27.59 27.61
N SER A 60 3.26 -28.39 28.66
CA SER A 60 2.26 -28.13 29.69
C SER A 60 2.67 -26.89 30.50
N TYR A 61 1.70 -26.09 30.95
CA TYR A 61 1.95 -25.01 31.92
C TYR A 61 2.50 -25.52 33.27
N LEU A 62 2.49 -26.85 33.48
CA LEU A 62 3.06 -27.53 34.64
C LEU A 62 4.55 -27.87 34.49
N ASP A 63 5.15 -27.60 33.34
CA ASP A 63 6.59 -27.80 33.16
C ASP A 63 7.38 -26.73 33.93
N GLU A 64 8.50 -27.11 34.57
CA GLU A 64 9.36 -26.20 35.36
C GLU A 64 9.93 -25.01 34.55
N VAL A 65 9.92 -25.09 33.22
CA VAL A 65 10.42 -24.06 32.31
C VAL A 65 9.27 -23.53 31.47
N SER A 66 9.07 -22.20 31.51
CA SER A 66 7.98 -21.55 30.79
C SER A 66 8.10 -21.77 29.27
N PRO A 67 6.97 -21.82 28.53
CA PRO A 67 7.00 -21.89 27.07
C PRO A 67 7.81 -20.75 26.42
N ALA A 68 7.79 -19.55 27.01
CA ALA A 68 8.57 -18.41 26.51
C ALA A 68 10.08 -18.66 26.64
N ASP A 69 10.54 -19.21 27.76
CA ASP A 69 11.96 -19.53 27.97
C ASP A 69 12.44 -20.64 27.03
N LYS A 70 11.60 -21.66 26.81
CA LYS A 70 11.85 -22.73 25.83
C LYS A 70 11.95 -22.19 24.41
N TYR A 71 11.08 -21.25 24.05
CA TYR A 71 11.09 -20.58 22.75
C TYR A 71 12.38 -19.77 22.57
N ASN A 72 12.72 -18.91 23.52
CA ASN A 72 13.91 -18.06 23.47
C ASN A 72 15.21 -18.89 23.45
N ALA A 73 15.28 -19.94 24.28
CA ALA A 73 16.40 -20.87 24.26
C ALA A 73 16.54 -21.58 22.91
N CYS A 74 15.41 -21.97 22.29
CA CYS A 74 15.41 -22.54 20.94
C CYS A 74 15.87 -21.53 19.87
N MET A 75 15.38 -20.30 19.89
CA MET A 75 15.75 -19.25 18.93
C MET A 75 17.26 -18.99 18.95
N LYS A 76 17.84 -18.96 20.16
CA LYS A 76 19.30 -18.81 20.37
C LYS A 76 20.07 -20.05 19.94
N ALA A 77 19.65 -21.25 20.35
CA ALA A 77 20.33 -22.50 20.03
C ALA A 77 20.29 -22.83 18.53
N SER A 78 19.20 -22.46 17.86
CA SER A 78 19.02 -22.67 16.41
C SER A 78 19.69 -21.58 15.56
N ASP A 79 20.21 -20.54 16.21
CA ASP A 79 20.77 -19.34 15.60
C ASP A 79 19.87 -18.76 14.51
N CYS A 80 18.57 -18.59 14.82
CA CYS A 80 17.59 -18.14 13.83
C CYS A 80 17.97 -16.75 13.28
N HIS A 81 18.41 -15.84 14.15
CA HIS A 81 18.85 -14.51 13.74
C HIS A 81 20.15 -14.54 12.92
N GLY A 82 21.16 -15.32 13.34
CA GLY A 82 22.42 -15.43 12.60
C GLY A 82 22.25 -16.06 11.22
N LYS A 83 21.41 -17.09 11.09
CA LYS A 83 21.07 -17.70 9.78
C LYS A 83 20.34 -16.73 8.86
N THR A 84 19.37 -15.98 9.38
CA THR A 84 18.68 -14.95 8.60
C THR A 84 19.61 -13.81 8.22
N GLN A 85 20.55 -13.44 9.10
CA GLN A 85 21.56 -12.44 8.79
C GLN A 85 22.51 -12.92 7.69
N ALA A 86 23.06 -14.13 7.81
CA ALA A 86 23.92 -14.72 6.78
C ALA A 86 23.21 -14.84 5.43
N CYS A 87 21.91 -15.17 5.42
CA CYS A 87 21.10 -15.16 4.21
C CYS A 87 20.98 -13.75 3.61
N ARG A 88 20.73 -12.73 4.43
CA ARG A 88 20.65 -11.33 3.97
C ARG A 88 22.00 -10.83 3.45
N ASP A 89 23.09 -11.17 4.12
CA ASP A 89 24.45 -10.83 3.70
C ASP A 89 24.78 -11.47 2.35
N GLN A 90 24.37 -12.72 2.14
CA GLN A 90 24.51 -13.42 0.85
C GLN A 90 23.66 -12.76 -0.24
N ALA A 91 22.38 -12.48 0.03
CA ALA A 91 21.49 -11.79 -0.91
C ALA A 91 22.04 -10.41 -1.32
N TRP A 92 22.65 -9.70 -0.37
CA TRP A 92 23.32 -8.43 -0.62
C TRP A 92 24.60 -8.60 -1.45
N ALA A 93 25.43 -9.60 -1.13
CA ALA A 93 26.63 -9.92 -1.90
C ALA A 93 26.28 -10.28 -3.35
N ASP A 94 25.23 -11.09 -3.57
CA ASP A 94 24.73 -11.47 -4.88
C ASP A 94 24.19 -10.26 -5.65
N TYR A 95 23.47 -9.37 -4.97
CA TYR A 95 23.02 -8.10 -5.55
C TYR A 95 24.21 -7.23 -6.00
N GLN A 96 25.24 -7.09 -5.16
CA GLN A 96 26.44 -6.32 -5.51
C GLN A 96 27.23 -6.98 -6.65
N ALA A 97 27.33 -8.31 -6.67
CA ALA A 97 27.95 -9.07 -7.75
C ALA A 97 27.19 -8.84 -9.07
N CYS A 98 25.86 -8.92 -9.05
CA CYS A 98 24.99 -8.64 -10.21
C CYS A 98 25.22 -7.22 -10.75
N LYS A 99 25.21 -6.22 -9.84
CA LYS A 99 25.46 -4.82 -10.18
C LYS A 99 26.83 -4.57 -10.80
N ASN A 100 27.84 -5.35 -10.42
CA ASN A 100 29.19 -5.26 -10.96
C ASN A 100 29.38 -6.07 -12.25
N ALA A 101 28.59 -7.12 -12.47
CA ALA A 101 28.59 -7.92 -13.70
C ALA A 101 28.04 -7.14 -14.91
N ASP A 102 27.06 -6.26 -14.71
CA ASP A 102 26.52 -5.36 -15.75
C ASP A 102 27.58 -4.42 -16.39
N LYS A 103 28.77 -4.30 -15.79
CA LYS A 103 29.89 -3.54 -16.37
C LYS A 103 30.71 -4.32 -17.39
N ASN A 104 30.54 -5.64 -17.48
CA ASN A 104 31.32 -6.53 -18.34
C ASN A 104 30.37 -7.46 -19.12
N GLU A 105 30.14 -7.14 -20.39
CA GLU A 105 29.67 -8.02 -21.48
C GLU A 105 28.18 -8.11 -21.88
N GLU A 106 28.02 -7.92 -23.19
CA GLU A 106 26.89 -8.16 -24.08
C GLU A 106 26.88 -9.64 -24.55
N LYS A 107 25.74 -10.36 -24.45
CA LYS A 107 25.13 -11.29 -25.46
C LYS A 107 24.10 -12.27 -24.85
N THR A 108 22.92 -12.30 -25.45
CA THR A 108 21.71 -13.13 -25.19
C THR A 108 21.81 -14.55 -25.84
N PRO A 109 20.80 -15.49 -25.82
CA PRO A 109 19.57 -15.67 -25.00
C PRO A 109 19.12 -17.15 -24.63
N LYS A 110 18.10 -17.30 -23.75
CA LYS A 110 16.77 -18.02 -23.90
C LYS A 110 16.27 -19.01 -22.80
N GLU A 111 14.96 -18.87 -22.48
CA GLU A 111 13.91 -19.82 -22.00
C GLU A 111 13.98 -20.44 -20.58
N ALA A 112 12.91 -20.81 -19.84
CA ALA A 112 11.44 -20.60 -19.86
C ALA A 112 10.78 -21.17 -18.56
N ALA A 113 9.62 -20.60 -18.17
CA ALA A 113 8.40 -21.19 -17.53
C ALA A 113 8.39 -21.81 -16.08
N LYS A 114 7.49 -21.33 -15.18
CA LYS A 114 6.10 -21.80 -14.87
C LYS A 114 5.69 -21.66 -13.36
N LYS A 115 4.36 -21.55 -13.16
CA LYS A 115 3.49 -21.19 -11.99
C LYS A 115 3.29 -22.25 -10.89
N GLU A 116 2.81 -21.83 -9.69
CA GLU A 116 1.50 -22.17 -9.04
C GLU A 116 1.37 -21.52 -7.63
N THR A 117 0.49 -20.52 -7.41
CA THR A 117 -0.92 -20.47 -6.92
C THR A 117 -1.15 -20.60 -5.41
N ALA A 118 -1.70 -19.52 -4.82
CA ALA A 118 -2.58 -19.56 -3.66
C ALA A 118 -3.88 -18.83 -4.04
N THR A 119 -4.94 -19.61 -4.28
CA THR A 119 -6.25 -19.15 -4.71
C THR A 119 -7.24 -19.49 -3.59
N ASP A 120 -7.84 -18.47 -2.98
CA ASP A 120 -9.10 -18.60 -2.22
C ASP A 120 -9.68 -17.24 -1.77
N PHE A 121 -8.86 -16.17 -1.75
CA PHE A 121 -9.35 -14.80 -1.48
C PHE A 121 -9.61 -13.99 -2.74
N VAL A 122 -8.88 -14.27 -3.81
CA VAL A 122 -8.96 -13.59 -5.11
C VAL A 122 -10.30 -13.87 -5.82
N GLU A 123 -10.89 -15.06 -5.64
CA GLU A 123 -12.22 -15.38 -6.19
C GLU A 123 -13.34 -14.55 -5.56
N PHE A 124 -13.26 -14.23 -4.27
CA PHE A 124 -14.26 -13.39 -3.60
C PHE A 124 -14.32 -11.98 -4.18
N ILE A 125 -13.16 -11.39 -4.53
CA ILE A 125 -13.06 -10.03 -5.07
C ILE A 125 -13.37 -9.98 -6.57
N ASN A 126 -13.04 -11.02 -7.32
CA ASN A 126 -13.33 -11.10 -8.77
C ASN A 126 -14.82 -11.33 -9.08
N GLY A 127 -15.64 -11.68 -8.08
CA GLY A 127 -17.09 -11.87 -8.22
C GLY A 127 -17.94 -10.60 -8.11
N LEU A 128 -17.34 -9.44 -7.80
CA LEU A 128 -18.06 -8.16 -7.73
C LEU A 128 -17.97 -7.41 -9.08
N PRO A 129 -19.07 -6.84 -9.60
CA PRO A 129 -19.06 -6.15 -10.88
C PRO A 129 -18.32 -4.80 -10.77
N TYR A 130 -17.03 -4.77 -11.13
CA TYR A 130 -16.26 -3.54 -11.25
C TYR A 130 -16.33 -2.98 -12.68
N ILE A 131 -16.81 -1.75 -12.82
CA ILE A 131 -16.67 -0.94 -14.04
C ILE A 131 -15.21 -0.49 -14.13
N LEU A 132 -14.46 -1.12 -15.04
CA LEU A 132 -13.04 -0.84 -15.31
C LEU A 132 -12.88 0.40 -16.21
N LEU A 133 -12.32 1.48 -15.65
CA LEU A 133 -11.52 2.44 -16.41
C LEU A 133 -10.16 2.60 -15.71
N ASN A 134 -9.10 2.34 -16.46
CA ASN A 134 -7.78 1.93 -15.98
C ASN A 134 -6.80 3.12 -15.87
N PRO A 135 -6.33 3.50 -14.67
CA PRO A 135 -5.05 4.19 -14.51
C PRO A 135 -4.08 3.40 -13.61
N LYS A 136 -2.85 3.19 -14.10
CA LYS A 136 -1.74 2.53 -13.37
C LYS A 136 -1.31 3.33 -12.13
N VAL A 137 -1.17 2.67 -10.97
CA VAL A 137 -0.71 3.21 -9.69
C VAL A 137 0.65 2.59 -9.34
N GLU A 138 1.76 3.28 -9.61
CA GLU A 138 3.11 2.78 -9.30
C GLU A 138 3.72 3.48 -8.08
N THR A 139 3.39 2.96 -6.89
CA THR A 139 4.30 2.59 -5.77
C THR A 139 3.47 2.41 -4.51
N VAL A 140 3.54 1.24 -3.87
CA VAL A 140 3.13 1.06 -2.47
C VAL A 140 4.43 0.98 -1.67
N LYS A 141 4.74 2.01 -0.89
CA LYS A 141 5.90 1.99 0.02
C LYS A 141 5.42 1.64 1.40
N VAL A 142 5.76 0.45 1.89
CA VAL A 142 5.61 0.08 3.30
C VAL A 142 6.76 0.72 4.05
N THR A 143 6.45 1.49 5.09
CA THR A 143 7.48 2.04 5.97
C THR A 143 7.14 1.78 7.43
N TYR A 144 8.18 1.54 8.22
CA TYR A 144 8.11 1.43 9.68
C TYR A 144 8.59 2.73 10.32
N LEU A 145 7.97 3.12 11.44
CA LEU A 145 8.33 4.30 12.21
C LEU A 145 9.36 3.94 13.29
N ASP A 146 10.48 4.65 13.37
CA ASP A 146 11.43 4.56 14.49
C ASP A 146 11.23 5.71 15.49
N SER A 147 11.26 5.41 16.80
CA SER A 147 10.98 6.34 17.90
C SER A 147 12.17 6.57 18.84
N GLU A 148 13.37 6.07 18.53
CA GLU A 148 14.49 6.04 19.49
C GLU A 148 15.32 7.35 19.61
N ASN A 149 14.90 8.49 19.04
CA ASN A 149 15.65 9.75 19.20
C ASN A 149 14.75 10.99 19.36
N ASN A 150 14.48 11.40 20.62
CA ASN A 150 13.88 12.70 20.99
C ASN A 150 12.56 13.05 20.27
N GLY A 151 11.71 12.06 19.97
CA GLY A 151 10.40 12.31 19.36
C GLY A 151 10.45 12.74 17.88
N GLN A 152 11.60 12.62 17.20
CA GLN A 152 11.66 12.86 15.76
C GLN A 152 11.32 11.60 14.97
N LEU A 153 10.27 11.71 14.15
CA LEU A 153 9.79 10.70 13.22
C LEU A 153 10.89 10.34 12.20
N LYS A 154 11.48 9.14 12.28
CA LYS A 154 12.35 8.58 11.24
C LYS A 154 11.67 7.41 10.53
N ILE A 155 11.64 7.50 9.21
CA ILE A 155 11.09 6.51 8.27
C ILE A 155 12.29 5.90 7.57
N ALA A 156 12.42 4.57 7.60
CA ALA A 156 13.43 3.85 6.85
C ALA A 156 13.02 3.78 5.36
N THR A 157 13.30 4.85 4.62
CA THR A 157 13.36 4.81 3.16
C THR A 157 14.80 5.09 2.74
N ASP A 158 15.27 4.44 1.67
CA ASP A 158 16.60 4.70 1.08
C ASP A 158 16.81 6.15 0.57
N ASN A 159 15.84 7.04 0.80
CA ASN A 159 15.94 8.50 0.70
C ASN A 159 15.10 9.11 1.82
N ASP A 160 15.73 9.95 2.65
CA ASP A 160 15.22 10.47 3.94
C ASP A 160 14.09 11.52 3.86
N ASP A 161 13.59 11.89 2.68
CA ASP A 161 12.63 12.99 2.57
C ASP A 161 11.18 12.50 2.56
N ILE A 162 10.64 12.23 3.76
CA ILE A 162 9.18 12.32 3.95
C ILE A 162 8.80 13.80 3.79
N PRO A 163 7.82 14.13 2.95
CA PRO A 163 7.24 15.48 2.93
C PRO A 163 6.82 15.91 4.35
N GLN A 164 7.25 17.11 4.78
CA GLN A 164 7.03 17.64 6.13
C GLN A 164 5.54 17.64 6.54
N ASP A 165 4.66 17.86 5.57
CA ASP A 165 3.21 17.77 5.71
C ASP A 165 2.73 16.40 6.17
N ILE A 166 3.39 15.31 5.79
CA ILE A 166 3.07 13.97 6.30
C ILE A 166 3.48 13.86 7.77
N LYS A 167 4.65 14.39 8.16
CA LYS A 167 5.09 14.36 9.58
C LYS A 167 4.12 15.13 10.47
N GLU A 168 3.70 16.31 10.04
CA GLU A 168 2.70 17.10 10.77
C GLU A 168 1.34 16.40 10.88
N LEU A 169 0.94 15.61 9.87
CA LEU A 169 -0.27 14.81 9.92
C LEU A 169 -0.21 13.78 11.06
N PHE A 170 0.94 13.13 11.27
CA PHE A 170 1.13 12.19 12.38
C PHE A 170 1.09 12.88 13.75
N GLU A 171 1.79 14.00 13.91
CA GLU A 171 1.87 14.70 15.21
C GLU A 171 0.51 15.27 15.66
N LYS A 172 -0.34 15.66 14.70
CA LYS A 172 -1.69 16.16 15.00
C LYS A 172 -2.69 15.04 15.31
N PHE A 173 -2.39 13.81 14.94
CA PHE A 173 -3.31 12.70 15.10
C PHE A 173 -3.12 12.03 16.46
N LYS A 174 -4.05 12.29 17.38
CA LYS A 174 -4.10 11.60 18.67
C LYS A 174 -4.93 10.32 18.50
N PRO A 175 -4.34 9.12 18.64
CA PRO A 175 -5.08 7.88 18.50
C PRO A 175 -6.17 7.76 19.56
N MET A 176 -7.30 7.17 19.20
CA MET A 176 -8.36 6.81 20.13
C MET A 176 -7.86 5.80 21.16
N THR A 177 -7.97 6.16 22.44
CA THR A 177 -7.60 5.32 23.56
C THR A 177 -8.58 4.16 23.75
N ASP A 178 -8.17 3.13 24.49
CA ASP A 178 -9.06 2.01 24.85
C ASP A 178 -10.22 2.47 25.72
N GLU A 179 -10.00 3.44 26.61
CA GLU A 179 -11.02 4.03 27.47
C GLU A 179 -12.07 4.79 26.67
N GLU A 180 -11.64 5.68 25.77
CA GLU A 180 -12.53 6.40 24.85
C GLU A 180 -13.33 5.41 24.01
N PHE A 181 -12.67 4.39 23.46
CA PHE A 181 -13.35 3.35 22.68
C PHE A 181 -14.40 2.60 23.51
N LYS A 182 -14.07 2.18 24.74
CA LYS A 182 -15.01 1.49 25.64
C LYS A 182 -16.20 2.36 26.01
N GLU A 183 -15.98 3.65 26.27
CA GLU A 183 -17.05 4.60 26.57
C GLU A 183 -18.06 4.69 25.41
N ILE A 184 -17.55 4.91 24.20
CA ILE A 184 -18.34 5.01 22.97
C ILE A 184 -19.05 3.67 22.67
N TRP A 185 -18.34 2.55 22.87
CA TRP A 185 -18.90 1.23 22.67
C TRP A 185 -20.09 0.96 23.60
N ASN A 186 -19.97 1.39 24.86
CA ASN A 186 -20.98 1.19 25.88
C ASN A 186 -22.16 2.18 25.77
N SER A 187 -22.02 3.29 25.04
CA SER A 187 -23.14 4.20 24.75
C SER A 187 -24.07 3.71 23.63
N ARG A 188 -23.87 2.49 23.14
CA ARG A 188 -24.74 1.87 22.14
C ARG A 188 -26.19 1.78 22.65
N PRO A 189 -27.19 1.95 21.78
CA PRO A 189 -28.59 1.74 22.15
C PRO A 189 -28.87 0.30 22.60
N ASN A 190 -29.66 0.12 23.67
CA ASN A 190 -30.00 -1.20 24.21
C ASN A 190 -31.00 -1.99 23.34
N ASP A 191 -31.66 -1.34 22.38
CA ASP A 191 -32.69 -1.91 21.50
C ASP A 191 -32.15 -2.55 20.21
N LEU A 192 -30.82 -2.72 20.08
CA LEU A 192 -30.14 -3.25 18.89
C LEU A 192 -30.42 -4.75 18.60
N ALA A 193 -31.45 -5.34 19.18
CA ALA A 193 -31.70 -6.77 19.12
C ALA A 193 -32.18 -7.29 17.75
N THR A 194 -32.59 -6.45 16.80
CA THR A 194 -33.30 -6.97 15.61
C THR A 194 -33.08 -6.30 14.26
N ASP A 195 -32.37 -5.16 14.13
CA ASP A 195 -32.16 -4.54 12.80
C ASP A 195 -30.71 -4.15 12.54
N GLU A 196 -30.19 -4.75 11.46
CA GLU A 196 -28.83 -4.70 10.94
C GLU A 196 -28.36 -3.27 10.60
N ASP A 197 -27.05 -3.04 10.75
CA ASP A 197 -26.33 -1.91 10.18
C ASP A 197 -26.80 -0.49 10.57
N ARG A 198 -26.68 -0.14 11.87
CA ARG A 198 -26.97 1.21 12.36
C ARG A 198 -25.72 2.04 12.59
N ILE A 199 -25.81 3.31 12.17
CA ILE A 199 -24.82 4.34 12.46
C ILE A 199 -25.40 5.24 13.56
N VAL A 200 -24.68 5.38 14.68
CA VAL A 200 -25.07 6.27 15.78
C VAL A 200 -23.97 7.29 15.99
N GLU A 201 -24.38 8.54 16.03
CA GLU A 201 -23.53 9.69 16.33
C GLU A 201 -23.35 9.81 17.85
N ILE A 202 -22.09 9.90 18.29
CA ILE A 202 -21.71 9.98 19.70
C ILE A 202 -20.78 11.18 19.86
N GLY A 203 -21.18 12.15 20.70
CA GLY A 203 -20.48 13.43 20.85
C GLY A 203 -21.03 14.53 19.96
N THR A 204 -20.39 15.71 19.99
CA THR A 204 -20.77 16.88 19.19
C THR A 204 -19.53 17.64 18.71
N GLY A 205 -19.65 18.38 17.60
CA GLY A 205 -18.56 19.22 17.08
C GLY A 205 -17.32 18.42 16.67
N GLN A 206 -16.15 18.86 17.14
CA GLN A 206 -14.85 18.23 16.80
C GLN A 206 -14.65 16.86 17.45
N ASP A 207 -15.40 16.55 18.51
CA ASP A 207 -15.35 15.27 19.21
C ASP A 207 -16.37 14.26 18.66
N LEU A 208 -17.07 14.59 17.57
CA LEU A 208 -18.04 13.70 16.96
C LEU A 208 -17.38 12.39 16.52
N LYS A 209 -17.89 11.29 17.06
CA LYS A 209 -17.58 9.91 16.66
C LYS A 209 -18.84 9.27 16.10
N LYS A 210 -18.68 8.30 15.20
CA LYS A 210 -19.80 7.47 14.72
C LYS A 210 -19.49 6.02 15.02
N GLY A 211 -20.35 5.38 15.79
CA GLY A 211 -20.34 3.93 15.89
C GLY A 211 -21.17 3.32 14.78
N TYR A 212 -20.71 2.20 14.25
CA TYR A 212 -21.35 1.41 13.23
C TYR A 212 -21.41 -0.03 13.71
N TRP A 213 -22.58 -0.45 14.21
CA TRP A 213 -22.78 -1.77 14.80
C TRP A 213 -23.51 -2.70 13.85
N TRP A 214 -23.12 -3.97 13.89
CA TRP A 214 -23.80 -5.03 13.13
C TRP A 214 -24.10 -6.28 13.96
N SER A 215 -23.62 -6.36 15.20
CA SER A 215 -24.10 -7.31 16.21
C SER A 215 -24.00 -6.71 17.61
N SER A 216 -24.43 -7.48 18.61
CA SER A 216 -24.29 -7.11 20.02
C SER A 216 -22.85 -7.08 20.54
N ASP A 217 -21.88 -7.52 19.75
CA ASP A 217 -20.47 -7.65 20.12
C ASP A 217 -19.50 -7.20 19.02
N ALA A 218 -19.97 -6.95 17.80
CA ALA A 218 -19.14 -6.56 16.67
C ALA A 218 -19.61 -5.25 16.01
N GLY A 219 -18.62 -4.43 15.65
CA GLY A 219 -18.86 -3.08 15.16
C GLY A 219 -17.56 -2.31 14.91
N ALA A 220 -17.72 -1.11 14.38
CA ALA A 220 -16.65 -0.14 14.15
C ALA A 220 -16.97 1.16 14.90
N VAL A 221 -15.98 1.75 15.57
CA VAL A 221 -16.04 3.14 16.02
C VAL A 221 -15.14 3.95 15.10
N ILE A 222 -15.71 5.01 14.51
CA ILE A 222 -15.05 5.85 13.52
C ILE A 222 -14.93 7.26 14.08
N SER A 223 -13.74 7.83 13.95
CA SER A 223 -13.42 9.21 14.31
C SER A 223 -13.02 9.96 13.06
N SER A 224 -13.54 11.17 12.85
CA SER A 224 -13.07 12.01 11.74
C SER A 224 -13.26 13.49 12.05
N PRO A 225 -12.31 14.36 11.66
CA PRO A 225 -12.52 15.80 11.65
C PRO A 225 -13.30 16.30 10.43
N SER A 226 -13.56 15.45 9.43
CA SER A 226 -14.09 15.81 8.10
C SER A 226 -15.24 14.87 7.71
N TRP A 227 -16.29 14.86 8.51
CA TRP A 227 -17.44 13.95 8.33
C TRP A 227 -18.19 14.19 7.02
N GLU A 228 -18.12 15.39 6.47
CA GLU A 228 -18.67 15.77 5.17
C GLU A 228 -18.06 14.99 3.99
N ASP A 229 -16.83 14.48 4.16
CA ASP A 229 -16.08 13.75 3.15
C ASP A 229 -16.17 12.21 3.33
N ILE A 230 -17.03 11.77 4.26
CA ILE A 230 -17.21 10.36 4.61
C ILE A 230 -18.62 9.89 4.25
N LYS A 231 -18.73 8.80 3.49
CA LYS A 231 -20.02 8.19 3.14
C LYS A 231 -20.05 6.72 3.54
N PHE A 232 -21.09 6.31 4.25
CA PHE A 232 -21.31 4.90 4.56
C PHE A 232 -22.01 4.23 3.38
N LYS A 233 -21.42 3.16 2.84
CA LYS A 233 -22.01 2.40 1.74
C LYS A 233 -22.91 1.30 2.27
N GLU A 234 -23.91 0.93 1.47
CA GLU A 234 -24.73 -0.25 1.77
C GLU A 234 -23.85 -1.51 1.85
N PRO A 235 -24.10 -2.40 2.83
CA PRO A 235 -23.37 -3.65 2.96
C PRO A 235 -23.49 -4.53 1.72
N ILE A 236 -22.35 -5.02 1.23
CA ILE A 236 -22.29 -5.94 0.10
C ILE A 236 -22.34 -7.37 0.63
N LYS A 237 -23.44 -8.07 0.37
CA LYS A 237 -23.64 -9.48 0.77
C LYS A 237 -23.22 -10.42 -0.36
N ASN A 238 -22.35 -11.38 -0.07
CA ASN A 238 -21.99 -12.45 -1.00
C ASN A 238 -22.75 -13.73 -0.66
N ASN A 239 -23.75 -14.06 -1.50
CA ASN A 239 -24.65 -15.19 -1.27
C ASN A 239 -23.95 -16.56 -1.24
N ASN A 240 -22.80 -16.70 -1.91
CA ASN A 240 -22.09 -17.97 -1.99
C ASN A 240 -21.24 -18.24 -0.75
N THR A 241 -20.71 -17.19 -0.12
CA THR A 241 -19.78 -17.31 1.01
C THR A 241 -20.39 -16.88 2.34
N GLN A 242 -21.62 -16.35 2.33
CA GLN A 242 -22.28 -15.72 3.48
C GLN A 242 -21.45 -14.58 4.11
N LYS A 243 -20.48 -14.02 3.38
CA LYS A 243 -19.66 -12.90 3.83
C LYS A 243 -20.36 -11.59 3.54
N ILE A 244 -20.33 -10.69 4.51
CA ILE A 244 -20.84 -9.32 4.42
C ILE A 244 -19.64 -8.37 4.44
N LEU A 245 -19.57 -7.48 3.45
CA LEU A 245 -18.57 -6.43 3.37
C LEU A 245 -19.22 -5.08 3.64
N ARG A 246 -18.80 -4.43 4.72
CA ARG A 246 -19.20 -3.08 5.11
C ARG A 246 -18.13 -2.11 4.68
N MET A 247 -18.50 -1.03 4.00
CA MET A 247 -17.54 -0.07 3.49
C MET A 247 -17.90 1.36 3.85
N VAL A 248 -16.85 2.12 4.13
CA VAL A 248 -16.91 3.57 4.26
C VAL A 248 -16.10 4.19 3.13
N GLU A 249 -16.68 5.12 2.38
CA GLU A 249 -16.00 5.92 1.39
C GLU A 249 -15.35 7.13 2.06
N LEU A 250 -14.09 7.38 1.74
CA LEU A 250 -13.35 8.57 2.11
C LEU A 250 -12.97 9.32 0.84
N ASP A 251 -13.61 10.47 0.60
CA ASP A 251 -13.30 11.30 -0.56
C ASP A 251 -12.00 12.08 -0.30
N GLN A 252 -11.88 12.72 0.87
CA GLN A 252 -10.68 13.43 1.33
C GLN A 252 -10.68 13.54 2.87
N GLY A 253 -9.58 14.04 3.44
CA GLY A 253 -9.49 14.30 4.87
C GLY A 253 -8.95 13.09 5.63
N GLN A 254 -9.38 12.94 6.88
CA GLN A 254 -8.84 11.92 7.78
C GLN A 254 -9.94 11.10 8.41
N LEU A 255 -9.66 9.82 8.66
CA LEU A 255 -10.52 9.00 9.50
C LEU A 255 -9.68 8.02 10.33
N GLU A 256 -10.12 7.78 11.56
CA GLU A 256 -9.69 6.67 12.41
C GLU A 256 -10.78 5.63 12.46
N VAL A 257 -10.40 4.36 12.52
CA VAL A 257 -11.33 3.26 12.80
C VAL A 257 -10.74 2.35 13.86
N LYS A 258 -11.57 2.01 14.83
CA LYS A 258 -11.32 0.93 15.78
C LYS A 258 -12.45 -0.09 15.71
N LEU A 259 -12.11 -1.35 15.46
CA LEU A 259 -13.03 -2.47 15.31
C LEU A 259 -13.14 -3.27 16.60
N LYS A 260 -14.38 -3.62 16.98
CA LYS A 260 -14.66 -4.63 18.00
C LYS A 260 -14.99 -5.96 17.32
N ASP A 261 -14.38 -7.03 17.83
CA ASP A 261 -14.65 -8.43 17.49
C ASP A 261 -14.84 -8.66 15.98
N PRO A 262 -13.79 -8.41 15.16
CA PRO A 262 -13.85 -8.56 13.71
C PRO A 262 -14.07 -10.04 13.35
N GLU A 263 -15.31 -10.38 13.02
CA GLU A 263 -15.66 -11.74 12.63
C GLU A 263 -15.23 -12.05 11.18
N PRO A 264 -14.78 -13.28 10.86
CA PRO A 264 -14.38 -13.64 9.50
C PRO A 264 -15.45 -13.42 8.42
N GLN A 265 -16.73 -13.52 8.81
CA GLN A 265 -17.90 -13.27 7.97
C GLN A 265 -18.21 -11.79 7.78
N ASN A 266 -17.78 -10.92 8.69
CA ASN A 266 -18.12 -9.51 8.73
C ASN A 266 -16.87 -8.66 8.50
N LYS A 267 -16.62 -8.35 7.23
CA LYS A 267 -15.48 -7.51 6.85
C LYS A 267 -15.86 -6.05 6.89
N PHE A 268 -14.94 -5.23 7.38
CA PHE A 268 -15.00 -3.79 7.28
C PHE A 268 -13.91 -3.30 6.33
N GLY A 269 -14.20 -2.26 5.56
CA GLY A 269 -13.26 -1.64 4.64
C GLY A 269 -13.45 -0.15 4.52
N VAL A 270 -12.41 0.52 4.05
CA VAL A 270 -12.46 1.93 3.64
C VAL A 270 -12.10 2.02 2.16
N GLN A 271 -12.94 2.66 1.38
CA GLN A 271 -12.70 2.93 -0.02
C GLN A 271 -12.27 4.39 -0.21
N GLY A 272 -11.14 4.60 -0.89
CA GLY A 272 -10.72 5.91 -1.35
C GLY A 272 -10.69 6.00 -2.88
N ASP A 273 -10.28 7.16 -3.39
CA ASP A 273 -10.30 7.44 -4.83
C ASP A 273 -9.35 6.56 -5.66
N PHE A 274 -8.33 6.00 -5.04
CA PHE A 274 -7.28 5.22 -5.73
C PHE A 274 -6.84 3.97 -4.95
N PHE A 275 -7.53 3.65 -3.85
CA PHE A 275 -7.31 2.44 -3.08
C PHE A 275 -8.63 1.90 -2.51
N ASP A 276 -8.68 0.59 -2.32
CA ASP A 276 -9.63 -0.09 -1.45
C ASP A 276 -8.80 -0.66 -0.29
N LEU A 277 -9.15 -0.29 0.94
CA LEU A 277 -8.56 -0.83 2.16
C LEU A 277 -9.52 -1.82 2.78
N PHE A 278 -9.06 -3.06 2.96
CA PHE A 278 -9.79 -4.11 3.64
C PHE A 278 -9.15 -4.36 4.99
N VAL A 279 -9.95 -4.30 6.06
CA VAL A 279 -9.42 -4.40 7.41
C VAL A 279 -9.41 -5.86 7.84
N ILE A 280 -8.25 -6.31 8.30
CA ILE A 280 -8.04 -7.62 8.90
C ILE A 280 -7.62 -7.35 10.35
N GLN A 281 -8.57 -6.79 11.12
CA GLN A 281 -8.54 -6.49 12.57
C GLN A 281 -8.10 -5.09 13.05
N THR A 282 -8.75 -4.72 14.17
CA THR A 282 -8.39 -3.82 15.28
C THR A 282 -8.34 -2.31 15.06
N HIS A 283 -7.22 -1.64 14.76
CA HIS A 283 -7.15 -0.18 14.93
C HIS A 283 -6.21 0.49 13.92
N PHE A 284 -6.74 1.39 13.09
CA PHE A 284 -5.99 2.08 12.05
C PHE A 284 -6.54 3.48 11.78
N TRP A 285 -5.76 4.28 11.05
CA TRP A 285 -6.17 5.59 10.55
C TRP A 285 -5.76 5.76 9.09
N ILE A 286 -6.45 6.65 8.40
CA ILE A 286 -6.22 7.01 7.01
C ILE A 286 -6.25 8.53 6.90
N SER A 287 -5.30 9.11 6.17
CA SER A 287 -5.33 10.48 5.69
C SER A 287 -5.23 10.51 4.18
N GLN A 288 -6.27 10.99 3.51
CA GLN A 288 -6.37 11.11 2.06
C GLN A 288 -6.32 12.57 1.63
N SER A 289 -5.45 12.87 0.67
CA SER A 289 -5.38 14.17 -0.01
C SER A 289 -5.66 13.96 -1.48
N GLN A 290 -6.80 14.48 -1.95
CA GLN A 290 -7.15 14.48 -3.37
C GLN A 290 -6.19 15.34 -4.20
N ASP A 291 -5.83 16.52 -3.69
CA ASP A 291 -4.90 17.45 -4.35
C ASP A 291 -3.55 16.81 -4.64
N LYS A 292 -3.02 16.08 -3.65
CA LYS A 292 -1.74 15.38 -3.75
C LYS A 292 -1.88 13.97 -4.34
N LYS A 293 -3.12 13.51 -4.57
CA LYS A 293 -3.46 12.16 -5.05
C LYS A 293 -2.76 11.07 -4.26
N MET A 294 -2.77 11.21 -2.95
CA MET A 294 -2.07 10.32 -2.03
C MET A 294 -2.90 10.03 -0.79
N ALA A 295 -2.71 8.85 -0.24
CA ALA A 295 -3.27 8.42 1.02
C ALA A 295 -2.16 7.84 1.88
N VAL A 296 -2.17 8.19 3.15
CA VAL A 296 -1.31 7.60 4.18
C VAL A 296 -2.22 6.78 5.07
N ILE A 297 -1.86 5.52 5.27
CA ILE A 297 -2.57 4.60 6.14
C ILE A 297 -1.60 4.19 7.24
N GLY A 298 -2.01 4.35 8.50
CA GLY A 298 -1.26 3.85 9.64
C GLY A 298 -2.08 2.85 10.46
N VAL A 299 -1.43 1.79 10.90
CA VAL A 299 -2.04 0.66 11.61
C VAL A 299 -1.44 0.61 13.01
N TYR A 300 -2.26 0.90 14.02
CA TYR A 300 -1.87 0.81 15.43
C TYR A 300 -1.90 -0.63 15.92
N GLU A 301 -2.94 -1.37 15.54
CA GLU A 301 -3.16 -2.75 15.98
C GLU A 301 -3.73 -3.59 14.84
N GLY A 302 -3.29 -4.85 14.74
CA GLY A 302 -3.82 -5.83 13.80
C GLY A 302 -3.16 -5.79 12.43
N GLU A 303 -3.94 -6.01 11.37
CA GLU A 303 -3.47 -6.05 10.00
C GLU A 303 -4.47 -5.33 9.09
N VAL A 304 -3.97 -4.54 8.12
CA VAL A 304 -4.82 -4.03 7.03
C VAL A 304 -4.25 -4.49 5.69
N GLU A 305 -5.14 -4.80 4.78
CA GLU A 305 -4.82 -5.12 3.40
C GLU A 305 -5.21 -3.94 2.52
N VAL A 306 -4.20 -3.27 1.97
CA VAL A 306 -4.38 -2.12 1.09
C VAL A 306 -4.26 -2.59 -0.35
N LYS A 307 -5.36 -2.48 -1.10
CA LYS A 307 -5.42 -2.81 -2.51
C LYS A 307 -5.51 -1.54 -3.34
N THR A 308 -4.57 -1.35 -4.25
CA THR A 308 -4.61 -0.22 -5.19
C THR A 308 -5.46 -0.55 -6.41
N LYS A 309 -5.97 0.48 -7.09
CA LYS A 309 -6.81 0.29 -8.30
C LYS A 309 -6.12 -0.43 -9.47
N ASP A 310 -4.78 -0.49 -9.47
CA ASP A 310 -4.01 -1.28 -10.44
C ASP A 310 -3.84 -2.76 -10.04
N GLY A 311 -4.49 -3.18 -8.94
CA GLY A 311 -4.55 -4.57 -8.48
C GLY A 311 -3.41 -5.01 -7.59
N LYS A 312 -2.49 -4.11 -7.20
CA LYS A 312 -1.47 -4.43 -6.20
C LYS A 312 -2.10 -4.49 -4.83
N THR A 313 -1.62 -5.42 -4.01
CA THR A 313 -2.09 -5.63 -2.66
C THR A 313 -0.90 -5.61 -1.72
N VAL A 314 -1.02 -4.88 -0.61
CA VAL A 314 0.00 -4.80 0.43
C VAL A 314 -0.64 -4.97 1.80
N LYS A 315 -0.06 -5.83 2.61
CA LYS A 315 -0.46 -6.05 4.00
C LYS A 315 0.40 -5.19 4.91
N VAL A 316 -0.21 -4.52 5.87
CA VAL A 316 0.46 -3.61 6.80
C VAL A 316 0.11 -4.02 8.21
N LYS A 317 1.14 -4.13 9.05
CA LYS A 317 1.06 -4.48 10.48
C LYS A 317 1.93 -3.54 11.29
N PRO A 318 1.58 -3.26 12.56
CA PRO A 318 2.50 -2.63 13.49
C PRO A 318 3.76 -3.48 13.70
N ASN A 319 4.86 -2.83 14.07
CA ASN A 319 6.13 -3.47 14.35
C ASN A 319 6.69 -2.96 15.68
N GLU A 320 6.96 -3.85 16.64
CA GLU A 320 7.62 -3.50 17.92
C GLU A 320 6.95 -2.31 18.66
N GLY A 321 5.61 -2.29 18.72
CA GLY A 321 4.85 -1.22 19.38
C GLY A 321 4.76 0.08 18.58
N LYS A 322 5.31 0.12 17.37
CA LYS A 322 5.19 1.25 16.43
C LYS A 322 4.11 0.98 15.39
N PRO A 323 3.34 2.01 14.98
CA PRO A 323 2.35 1.85 13.93
C PRO A 323 3.00 1.42 12.61
N GLY A 324 2.36 0.49 11.90
CA GLY A 324 2.74 0.15 10.53
C GLY A 324 2.21 1.19 9.57
N VAL A 325 3.04 1.75 8.69
CA VAL A 325 2.60 2.83 7.79
C VAL A 325 2.75 2.40 6.34
N VAL A 326 1.75 2.74 5.52
CA VAL A 326 1.85 2.63 4.07
C VAL A 326 1.40 3.93 3.41
N VAL A 327 2.14 4.33 2.39
CA VAL A 327 1.75 5.45 1.54
C VAL A 327 1.33 4.92 0.18
N VAL A 328 0.13 5.29 -0.23
CA VAL A 328 -0.42 5.00 -1.55
C VAL A 328 -0.49 6.30 -2.32
N SER A 329 0.15 6.37 -3.49
CA SER A 329 0.12 7.55 -4.35
C SER A 329 -0.29 7.20 -5.77
N GLN A 330 -1.24 7.92 -6.35
CA GLN A 330 -1.60 7.79 -7.75
C GLN A 330 -0.67 8.66 -8.60
N LYS A 331 0.35 8.04 -9.20
CA LYS A 331 1.15 8.72 -10.22
C LYS A 331 0.34 8.98 -11.49
N LEU A 332 0.56 10.13 -12.11
CA LEU A 332 0.07 10.41 -13.45
C LEU A 332 0.75 9.44 -14.42
N SER A 333 -0.06 8.67 -15.16
CA SER A 333 0.45 7.73 -16.16
C SER A 333 1.37 8.45 -17.17
N PRO A 334 2.63 8.00 -17.36
CA PRO A 334 3.53 8.55 -18.38
C PRO A 334 2.89 8.54 -19.77
N VAL A 335 1.99 7.59 -20.03
CA VAL A 335 1.23 7.50 -21.28
C VAL A 335 0.29 8.70 -21.43
N LYS A 336 -0.41 9.11 -20.36
CA LYS A 336 -1.28 10.30 -20.39
C LYS A 336 -0.46 11.58 -20.60
N LEU A 337 0.70 11.69 -19.97
CA LEU A 337 1.65 12.79 -20.23
C LEU A 337 2.15 12.78 -21.68
N GLY A 338 2.46 11.61 -22.24
CA GLY A 338 2.88 11.45 -23.62
C GLY A 338 1.81 11.85 -24.64
N VAL A 339 0.55 11.50 -24.40
CA VAL A 339 -0.58 11.89 -25.28
C VAL A 339 -0.79 13.40 -25.26
N VAL A 340 -0.76 14.04 -24.08
CA VAL A 340 -0.87 15.50 -23.97
C VAL A 340 0.28 16.19 -24.71
N GLY A 341 1.52 15.68 -24.55
CA GLY A 341 2.67 16.17 -25.29
C GLY A 341 2.49 16.06 -26.81
N LEU A 342 1.99 14.94 -27.30
CA LEU A 342 1.76 14.71 -28.73
C LEU A 342 0.68 15.65 -29.30
N VAL A 343 -0.42 15.86 -28.58
CA VAL A 343 -1.48 16.80 -28.97
C VAL A 343 -0.93 18.24 -29.06
N LEU A 344 -0.12 18.66 -28.09
CA LEU A 344 0.54 19.98 -28.13
C LEU A 344 1.45 20.14 -29.36
N VAL A 345 2.23 19.12 -29.70
CA VAL A 345 3.09 19.15 -30.89
C VAL A 345 2.28 19.27 -32.18
N VAL A 346 1.13 18.58 -32.29
CA VAL A 346 0.25 18.68 -33.48
C VAL A 346 -0.37 20.08 -33.60
N ILE A 347 -0.83 20.67 -32.49
CA ILE A 347 -1.41 22.02 -32.49
C ILE A 347 -0.36 23.05 -32.90
N ILE A 348 0.82 23.02 -32.27
CA ILE A 348 1.93 23.94 -32.59
C ILE A 348 2.36 23.75 -34.05
N GLY A 349 2.52 22.51 -34.51
CA GLY A 349 2.84 22.18 -35.89
C GLY A 349 1.80 22.72 -36.89
N GLY A 350 0.51 22.57 -36.58
CA GLY A 350 -0.60 23.05 -37.40
C GLY A 350 -0.65 24.59 -37.50
N VAL A 351 -0.45 25.30 -36.40
CA VAL A 351 -0.40 26.77 -36.37
C VAL A 351 0.78 27.28 -37.21
N VAL A 352 1.97 26.68 -37.04
CA VAL A 352 3.16 27.03 -37.85
C VAL A 352 2.91 26.78 -39.34
N LEU A 353 2.24 25.69 -39.69
CA LEU A 353 1.86 25.37 -41.08
C LEU A 353 0.89 26.41 -41.67
N LEU A 354 -0.14 26.80 -40.93
CA LEU A 354 -1.11 27.80 -41.35
C LEU A 354 -0.49 29.19 -41.55
N LEU A 355 0.37 29.62 -40.62
CA LEU A 355 1.11 30.89 -40.73
C LEU A 355 2.05 30.89 -41.93
N LYS A 356 2.76 29.78 -42.17
CA LYS A 356 3.63 29.61 -43.34
C LYS A 356 2.85 29.64 -44.66
N LYS A 357 1.61 29.14 -44.69
CA LYS A 357 0.73 29.16 -45.86
C LYS A 357 0.21 30.57 -46.16
N ARG A 358 -0.15 31.36 -45.14
CA ARG A 358 -0.60 32.76 -45.30
C ARG A 358 0.53 33.69 -45.78
N GLY A 359 1.76 33.53 -45.27
CA GLY A 359 2.91 34.33 -45.72
C GLY A 359 3.32 34.07 -47.18
N ARG A 360 2.87 32.96 -47.78
CA ARG A 360 3.14 32.61 -49.19
C ARG A 360 2.15 33.21 -50.19
N LYS A 361 1.00 33.71 -49.73
CA LYS A 361 -0.01 34.36 -50.58
C LYS A 361 0.14 35.90 -50.64
N ARG A 362 1.07 36.48 -49.87
CA ARG A 362 1.38 37.92 -49.85
C ARG A 362 2.70 38.27 -50.55
N LYS A 363 3.29 37.31 -51.26
CA LYS A 363 4.35 37.50 -52.26
C LYS A 363 3.82 36.94 -53.56
#